data_AF-A0A377GNT1-F1
#
_entry.id   AF-A0A377GNT1-F1
#
_cell.length_a   1.000
_cell.length_b   1.000
_cell.length_c   1.000
_cell.angle_alpha   90.00
_cell.angle_beta   90.00
_cell.angle_gamma   90.00
#
_symmetry.space_group_name_H-M   'P 1'
#
loop_
_entity.id
_entity.type
_entity.pdbx_description
1 polymer ?
#
loop_
_entity_poly.entity_id
_entity_poly.type
_entity_poly.pdbx_seq_one_letter_code
_entity_poly.pdbx_strand_id
1 'polypeptide(L)'
;MSFVSFAQNFEDVMLWRALKHVQNGFYIDIGAQHPVIDSVSKAFYDKGWRGIHIEPVPEFVELLRNARPDETVLQIALSDHNGLLDFNIIPGTGLSTAVDRIAESHLNELGFHSQKAQVPTLTLQSAMSTLVENDVHWMKIDVEGFEKQVLSGWDYTSLRPWIIVIEATVPHSSKINYAQWEPLLIAADYLFVYFDGLNRFYVAKEHPELMDAFISPPNIFDQWQLTESSSLCHELVSAYTVKINTVLEQTASELNLAKEYNAQQQNHIQSLQQEKDALVQELGLQKEYLAHHQVFVQNLQHELNSANQKLGSLSEDLIVTKEHHREEQVRAQNLQWELNSANQKLGALSDGLIAEKEFRRKEQEHAQNLQNELNSANQKLASVNEELIEEKEHCRKEQVHFQKLQNELNSANQKLDSLSDELIEEKEQRRKEQAHIQKLQNELNSASQKLDSLNEELIEEKERRRKEQTHIQTSQQNHIAQVSTKNPTHIKSLLCRQGEDFIYHAYLYGLNREPDPEGMQYFLEQLAVGRDKILILRDLINSPEGRSKKTRVKGFNKAWFLYRRRNWPVISLYFRTVYEKKNSKIKQQTLSPDNTSKVEFELDHLSEHERHVFYQFKKCIDVGAC
;
A
#
# COMPACT_ATOMS: atom_id res chain seq x y z
N MET A 1 -54.10 -45.24 -19.90
CA MET A 1 -54.36 -43.93 -20.52
C MET A 1 -55.86 -43.79 -20.70
N SER A 2 -56.39 -42.58 -20.66
CA SER A 2 -57.76 -42.24 -21.04
C SER A 2 -58.07 -42.70 -22.47
N PHE A 3 -59.35 -42.84 -22.79
CA PHE A 3 -59.82 -42.82 -24.18
C PHE A 3 -59.76 -41.38 -24.70
N VAL A 4 -59.54 -41.17 -25.99
CA VAL A 4 -59.59 -39.85 -26.62
C VAL A 4 -60.60 -39.96 -27.74
N SER A 5 -61.65 -39.15 -27.65
CA SER A 5 -62.72 -39.13 -28.64
C SER A 5 -62.35 -38.17 -29.78
N PHE A 6 -62.46 -38.68 -31.00
CA PHE A 6 -62.24 -37.96 -32.25
C PHE A 6 -63.55 -37.76 -33.03
N ALA A 7 -64.61 -38.51 -32.68
CA ALA A 7 -65.92 -38.47 -33.34
C ALA A 7 -66.76 -37.23 -33.00
N GLN A 8 -67.71 -36.89 -33.87
CA GLN A 8 -68.53 -35.67 -33.78
C GLN A 8 -69.52 -35.69 -32.62
N ASN A 9 -70.20 -36.81 -32.38
CA ASN A 9 -71.25 -36.98 -31.36
C ASN A 9 -70.97 -38.16 -30.42
N PHE A 10 -69.69 -38.47 -30.18
CA PHE A 10 -69.19 -39.51 -29.25
C PHE A 10 -69.55 -40.95 -29.63
N GLU A 11 -69.77 -41.21 -30.92
CA GLU A 11 -70.01 -42.52 -31.50
C GLU A 11 -68.88 -43.49 -31.11
N ASP A 12 -67.64 -43.01 -31.15
CA ASP A 12 -66.45 -43.78 -30.75
C ASP A 12 -66.43 -44.14 -29.25
N VAL A 13 -66.92 -43.26 -28.37
CA VAL A 13 -67.06 -43.54 -26.92
C VAL A 13 -68.11 -44.61 -26.68
N MET A 14 -69.26 -44.54 -27.36
CA MET A 14 -70.34 -45.53 -27.23
C MET A 14 -69.91 -46.90 -27.76
N LEU A 15 -69.30 -46.95 -28.94
CA LEU A 15 -68.74 -48.18 -29.50
C LEU A 15 -67.62 -48.73 -28.62
N TRP A 16 -66.72 -47.89 -28.10
CA TRP A 16 -65.64 -48.34 -27.21
C TRP A 16 -66.18 -48.85 -25.87
N ARG A 17 -67.23 -48.25 -25.30
CA ARG A 17 -67.86 -48.73 -24.07
C ARG A 17 -68.30 -50.19 -24.22
N ALA A 18 -68.94 -50.54 -25.34
CA ALA A 18 -69.34 -51.90 -25.66
C ALA A 18 -68.13 -52.80 -25.98
N LEU A 19 -67.25 -52.37 -26.88
CA LEU A 19 -66.29 -53.24 -27.58
C LEU A 19 -64.86 -53.25 -27.01
N LYS A 20 -64.51 -52.43 -26.02
CA LYS A 20 -63.17 -52.37 -25.38
C LYS A 20 -62.61 -53.70 -24.81
N HIS A 21 -63.43 -54.75 -24.77
CA HIS A 21 -63.03 -56.10 -24.35
C HIS A 21 -62.41 -56.91 -25.51
N VAL A 22 -62.68 -56.52 -26.76
CA VAL A 22 -62.13 -57.11 -27.99
C VAL A 22 -60.72 -56.59 -28.23
N GLN A 23 -59.82 -57.48 -28.62
CA GLN A 23 -58.44 -57.17 -28.99
C GLN A 23 -58.30 -57.20 -30.51
N ASN A 24 -57.69 -56.15 -31.09
CA ASN A 24 -57.43 -56.02 -32.53
C ASN A 24 -58.69 -56.24 -33.41
N GLY A 25 -59.83 -55.70 -32.96
CA GLY A 25 -61.10 -55.84 -33.66
C GLY A 25 -61.13 -55.16 -35.03
N PHE A 26 -62.15 -55.49 -35.82
CA PHE A 26 -62.28 -55.04 -37.21
C PHE A 26 -63.51 -54.14 -37.42
N TYR A 27 -63.38 -53.12 -38.27
CA TYR A 27 -64.46 -52.14 -38.51
C TYR A 27 -64.60 -51.73 -39.98
N ILE A 28 -65.76 -51.16 -40.32
CA ILE A 28 -66.05 -50.61 -41.65
C ILE A 28 -66.62 -49.19 -41.48
N ASP A 29 -65.99 -48.20 -42.12
CA ASP A 29 -66.33 -46.78 -42.01
C ASP A 29 -66.81 -46.29 -43.39
N ILE A 30 -68.13 -46.18 -43.59
CA ILE A 30 -68.75 -45.75 -44.86
C ILE A 30 -69.13 -44.27 -44.71
N GLY A 31 -68.50 -43.40 -45.50
CA GLY A 31 -68.43 -41.96 -45.21
C GLY A 31 -67.32 -41.66 -44.21
N ALA A 32 -66.13 -42.19 -44.48
CA ALA A 32 -64.98 -42.10 -43.56
C ALA A 32 -64.36 -40.70 -43.50
N GLN A 33 -64.53 -39.87 -44.54
CA GLN A 33 -64.18 -38.45 -44.58
C GLN A 33 -62.77 -38.16 -44.04
N HIS A 34 -62.60 -37.33 -43.01
CA HIS A 34 -61.29 -36.93 -42.51
C HIS A 34 -60.74 -37.97 -41.51
N PRO A 35 -59.48 -38.41 -41.63
CA PRO A 35 -58.90 -39.45 -40.76
C PRO A 35 -58.68 -39.06 -39.27
N VAL A 36 -59.16 -37.91 -38.80
CA VAL A 36 -58.84 -37.32 -37.48
C VAL A 36 -59.95 -36.40 -36.96
N ILE A 37 -60.40 -35.45 -37.77
CA ILE A 37 -61.54 -34.59 -37.45
C ILE A 37 -62.82 -35.43 -37.61
N ASP A 38 -63.71 -35.38 -36.62
CA ASP A 38 -65.01 -36.08 -36.59
C ASP A 38 -64.94 -37.61 -36.85
N SER A 39 -63.75 -38.21 -36.65
CA SER A 39 -63.39 -39.56 -37.08
C SER A 39 -63.69 -40.64 -36.04
N VAL A 40 -64.76 -41.41 -36.25
CA VAL A 40 -65.15 -42.55 -35.41
C VAL A 40 -64.03 -43.62 -35.33
N SER A 41 -63.40 -43.91 -36.47
CA SER A 41 -62.35 -44.92 -36.60
C SER A 41 -61.02 -44.57 -35.93
N LYS A 42 -60.66 -43.29 -35.82
CA LYS A 42 -59.34 -42.85 -35.32
C LYS A 42 -59.02 -43.38 -33.92
N ALA A 43 -60.01 -43.39 -33.02
CA ALA A 43 -59.81 -43.87 -31.65
C ALA A 43 -59.57 -45.38 -31.56
N PHE A 44 -60.10 -46.16 -32.52
CA PHE A 44 -59.91 -47.62 -32.61
C PHE A 44 -58.56 -47.97 -33.24
N TYR A 45 -58.17 -47.27 -34.31
CA TYR A 45 -56.86 -47.45 -34.97
C TYR A 45 -55.69 -47.27 -33.99
N ASP A 46 -55.77 -46.25 -33.11
CA ASP A 46 -54.81 -45.99 -32.02
C ASP A 46 -54.73 -47.12 -30.97
N LYS A 47 -55.69 -48.07 -30.98
CA LYS A 47 -55.74 -49.25 -30.10
C LYS A 47 -55.39 -50.56 -30.83
N GLY A 48 -54.85 -50.47 -32.05
CA GLY A 48 -54.43 -51.65 -32.83
C GLY A 48 -55.56 -52.36 -33.58
N TRP A 49 -56.76 -51.77 -33.64
CA TRP A 49 -57.83 -52.23 -34.52
C TRP A 49 -57.53 -51.84 -35.96
N ARG A 50 -58.11 -52.56 -36.93
CA ARG A 50 -57.95 -52.27 -38.37
C ARG A 50 -59.31 -52.30 -39.08
N GLY A 51 -59.43 -51.59 -40.20
CA GLY A 51 -60.71 -51.53 -40.92
C GLY A 51 -60.63 -51.21 -42.40
N ILE A 52 -61.81 -50.99 -42.98
CA ILE A 52 -62.00 -50.56 -44.36
C ILE A 52 -62.72 -49.22 -44.35
N HIS A 53 -62.15 -48.24 -45.04
CA HIS A 53 -62.73 -46.91 -45.25
C HIS A 53 -63.33 -46.84 -46.65
N ILE A 54 -64.55 -46.32 -46.77
CA ILE A 54 -65.21 -46.09 -48.05
C ILE A 54 -65.53 -44.60 -48.17
N GLU A 55 -64.96 -43.97 -49.19
CA GLU A 55 -64.98 -42.52 -49.37
C GLU A 55 -64.88 -42.18 -50.88
N PRO A 56 -65.90 -41.56 -51.51
CA PRO A 56 -65.84 -41.21 -52.93
C PRO A 56 -64.97 -39.98 -53.24
N VAL A 57 -64.75 -39.05 -52.30
CA VAL A 57 -64.08 -37.77 -52.56
C VAL A 57 -62.55 -37.95 -52.59
N PRO A 58 -61.86 -37.57 -53.69
CA PRO A 58 -60.41 -37.80 -53.83
C PRO A 58 -59.54 -37.17 -52.74
N GLU A 59 -59.94 -36.00 -52.22
CA GLU A 59 -59.23 -35.27 -51.16
C GLU A 59 -59.19 -36.08 -49.86
N PHE A 60 -60.34 -36.54 -49.39
CA PHE A 60 -60.46 -37.34 -48.17
C PHE A 60 -59.82 -38.73 -48.32
N VAL A 61 -59.94 -39.37 -49.50
CA VAL A 61 -59.25 -40.63 -49.80
C VAL A 61 -57.73 -40.52 -49.62
N GLU A 62 -57.10 -39.47 -50.13
CA GLU A 62 -55.65 -39.30 -50.00
C GLU A 62 -55.26 -38.95 -48.55
N LEU A 63 -56.08 -38.20 -47.81
CA LEU A 63 -55.86 -37.99 -46.38
C LEU A 63 -55.95 -39.31 -45.60
N LEU A 64 -56.97 -40.12 -45.85
CA LEU A 64 -57.16 -41.45 -45.25
C LEU A 64 -55.96 -42.38 -45.53
N ARG A 65 -55.53 -42.50 -46.80
CA ARG A 65 -54.37 -43.32 -47.20
C ARG A 65 -53.08 -42.90 -46.50
N ASN A 66 -52.82 -41.59 -46.40
CA ASN A 66 -51.63 -41.08 -45.71
C ASN A 66 -51.68 -41.28 -44.18
N ALA A 67 -52.88 -41.26 -43.58
CA ALA A 67 -53.08 -41.40 -42.14
C ALA A 67 -53.34 -42.84 -41.67
N ARG A 68 -53.58 -43.79 -42.60
CA ARG A 68 -53.87 -45.21 -42.38
C ARG A 68 -53.17 -46.09 -43.45
N PRO A 69 -51.82 -46.09 -43.52
CA PRO A 69 -51.07 -46.75 -44.59
C PRO A 69 -51.16 -48.30 -44.56
N ASP A 70 -51.73 -48.88 -43.51
CA ASP A 70 -51.95 -50.32 -43.31
C ASP A 70 -53.44 -50.70 -43.17
N GLU A 71 -54.35 -49.85 -43.64
CA GLU A 71 -55.78 -50.13 -43.80
C GLU A 71 -56.24 -50.00 -45.26
N THR A 72 -57.42 -50.51 -45.58
CA THR A 72 -57.96 -50.45 -46.96
C THR A 72 -58.82 -49.20 -47.15
N VAL A 73 -58.53 -48.39 -48.18
CA VAL A 73 -59.29 -47.17 -48.52
C VAL A 73 -59.86 -47.28 -49.94
N LEU A 74 -61.18 -47.50 -50.03
CA LEU A 74 -61.91 -47.67 -51.29
C LEU A 74 -62.46 -46.33 -51.79
N GLN A 75 -61.97 -45.90 -52.95
CA GLN A 75 -62.42 -44.68 -53.63
C GLN A 75 -63.68 -44.94 -54.46
N ILE A 76 -64.79 -45.19 -53.78
CA ILE A 76 -66.09 -45.54 -54.37
C ILE A 76 -67.22 -44.91 -53.55
N ALA A 77 -68.39 -44.71 -54.18
CA ALA A 77 -69.66 -44.58 -53.48
C ALA A 77 -70.33 -45.96 -53.33
N LEU A 78 -71.14 -46.17 -52.29
CA LEU A 78 -71.98 -47.36 -52.17
C LEU A 78 -73.43 -47.09 -52.60
N SER A 79 -74.06 -48.09 -53.21
CA SER A 79 -75.39 -47.96 -53.82
C SER A 79 -76.11 -49.32 -53.87
N ASP A 80 -77.32 -49.34 -54.43
CA ASP A 80 -78.09 -50.56 -54.72
C ASP A 80 -77.66 -51.26 -56.04
N HIS A 81 -76.66 -50.72 -56.73
CA HIS A 81 -76.11 -51.24 -57.99
C HIS A 81 -74.60 -50.98 -58.14
N ASN A 82 -73.98 -51.65 -59.12
CA ASN A 82 -72.59 -51.42 -59.52
C ASN A 82 -72.55 -50.57 -60.80
N GLY A 83 -71.62 -49.61 -60.91
CA GLY A 83 -71.47 -48.77 -62.10
C GLY A 83 -70.78 -47.43 -61.85
N LEU A 84 -71.38 -46.35 -62.36
CA LEU A 84 -71.02 -44.97 -62.08
C LEU A 84 -72.22 -44.26 -61.43
N LEU A 85 -71.96 -43.39 -60.46
CA LEU A 85 -72.95 -42.60 -59.75
C LEU A 85 -72.67 -41.10 -59.96
N ASP A 86 -73.70 -40.34 -60.30
CA ASP A 86 -73.63 -38.86 -60.30
C ASP A 86 -73.56 -38.37 -58.84
N PHE A 87 -72.55 -37.56 -58.53
CA PHE A 87 -72.21 -37.18 -57.16
C PHE A 87 -71.92 -35.68 -57.05
N ASN A 88 -72.43 -35.04 -55.99
CA ASN A 88 -72.24 -33.62 -55.71
C ASN A 88 -71.17 -33.45 -54.62
N ILE A 89 -69.92 -33.22 -55.04
CA ILE A 89 -68.81 -32.95 -54.12
C ILE A 89 -68.96 -31.52 -53.59
N ILE A 90 -68.92 -31.34 -52.27
CA ILE A 90 -68.88 -30.01 -51.62
C ILE A 90 -67.50 -29.85 -50.96
N PRO A 91 -66.52 -29.19 -51.63
CA PRO A 91 -65.12 -29.20 -51.22
C PRO A 91 -64.87 -28.70 -49.80
N GLY A 92 -64.00 -29.38 -49.05
CA GLY A 92 -63.66 -29.02 -47.67
C GLY A 92 -64.77 -29.25 -46.63
N THR A 93 -65.83 -29.99 -46.96
CA THR A 93 -66.94 -30.32 -46.04
C THR A 93 -67.27 -31.81 -46.04
N GLY A 94 -68.00 -32.30 -45.02
CA GLY A 94 -68.58 -33.65 -45.04
C GLY A 94 -69.77 -33.80 -46.00
N LEU A 95 -70.46 -32.69 -46.32
CA LEU A 95 -71.78 -32.58 -46.95
C LEU A 95 -71.86 -33.00 -48.44
N SER A 96 -70.96 -33.87 -48.90
CA SER A 96 -70.91 -34.35 -50.29
C SER A 96 -71.89 -35.50 -50.51
N THR A 97 -72.82 -35.36 -51.45
CA THR A 97 -74.00 -36.23 -51.54
C THR A 97 -74.32 -36.72 -52.97
N ALA A 98 -74.86 -37.94 -53.06
CA ALA A 98 -75.46 -38.49 -54.27
C ALA A 98 -76.87 -37.93 -54.56
N VAL A 99 -77.40 -37.05 -53.70
CA VAL A 99 -78.79 -36.60 -53.74
C VAL A 99 -78.86 -35.11 -54.10
N ASP A 100 -79.14 -34.82 -55.38
CA ASP A 100 -79.20 -33.45 -55.93
C ASP A 100 -79.99 -32.44 -55.06
N ARG A 101 -81.21 -32.80 -54.62
CA ARG A 101 -82.05 -31.94 -53.75
C ARG A 101 -81.42 -31.55 -52.40
N ILE A 102 -80.41 -32.30 -51.94
CA ILE A 102 -79.69 -32.05 -50.68
C ILE A 102 -78.52 -31.08 -50.95
N ALA A 103 -77.79 -31.28 -52.05
CA ALA A 103 -76.81 -30.29 -52.53
C ALA A 103 -77.47 -28.93 -52.88
N GLU A 104 -78.67 -28.95 -53.45
CA GLU A 104 -79.49 -27.73 -53.66
C GLU A 104 -79.88 -27.05 -52.33
N SER A 105 -80.23 -27.81 -51.28
CA SER A 105 -80.50 -27.26 -49.94
C SER A 105 -79.25 -26.61 -49.34
N HIS A 106 -78.11 -27.30 -49.34
CA HIS A 106 -76.84 -26.75 -48.84
C HIS A 106 -76.39 -25.49 -49.59
N LEU A 107 -76.62 -25.40 -50.89
CA LEU A 107 -76.38 -24.17 -51.66
C LEU A 107 -77.31 -23.03 -51.24
N ASN A 108 -78.61 -23.29 -51.11
CA ASN A 108 -79.60 -22.23 -50.82
C ASN A 108 -79.60 -21.78 -49.36
N GLU A 109 -79.26 -22.66 -48.41
CA GLU A 109 -79.37 -22.41 -46.96
C GLU A 109 -78.03 -22.10 -46.30
N LEU A 110 -76.92 -22.66 -46.80
CA LEU A 110 -75.58 -22.53 -46.24
C LEU A 110 -74.60 -21.79 -47.17
N GLY A 111 -74.96 -21.58 -48.44
CA GLY A 111 -74.09 -20.98 -49.46
C GLY A 111 -73.02 -21.91 -50.01
N PHE A 112 -73.12 -23.23 -49.75
CA PHE A 112 -72.11 -24.19 -50.17
C PHE A 112 -72.32 -24.63 -51.63
N HIS A 113 -71.35 -24.32 -52.48
CA HIS A 113 -71.35 -24.70 -53.90
C HIS A 113 -70.86 -26.14 -54.10
N SER A 114 -71.67 -26.97 -54.75
CA SER A 114 -71.27 -28.31 -55.18
C SER A 114 -70.57 -28.31 -56.54
N GLN A 115 -69.76 -29.35 -56.78
CA GLN A 115 -69.19 -29.72 -58.06
C GLN A 115 -69.73 -31.10 -58.45
N LYS A 116 -70.36 -31.22 -59.61
CA LYS A 116 -70.82 -32.52 -60.11
C LYS A 116 -69.66 -33.34 -60.67
N ALA A 117 -69.54 -34.57 -60.19
CA ALA A 117 -68.60 -35.57 -60.68
C ALA A 117 -69.34 -36.91 -60.93
N GLN A 118 -68.73 -37.80 -61.70
CA GLN A 118 -69.12 -39.21 -61.71
C GLN A 118 -68.09 -40.01 -60.93
N VAL A 119 -68.55 -40.78 -59.94
CA VAL A 119 -67.70 -41.62 -59.09
C VAL A 119 -68.00 -43.10 -59.37
N PRO A 120 -67.01 -44.01 -59.26
CA PRO A 120 -67.29 -45.44 -59.30
C PRO A 120 -68.23 -45.83 -58.15
N THR A 121 -69.21 -46.69 -58.42
CA THR A 121 -70.11 -47.20 -57.37
C THR A 121 -70.23 -48.71 -57.38
N LEU A 122 -70.40 -49.29 -56.20
CA LEU A 122 -70.64 -50.71 -55.97
C LEU A 122 -71.74 -50.91 -54.92
N THR A 123 -72.38 -52.06 -54.98
CA THR A 123 -73.12 -52.63 -53.84
C THR A 123 -72.14 -52.96 -52.70
N LEU A 124 -72.58 -52.81 -51.44
CA LEU A 124 -71.78 -53.17 -50.27
C LEU A 124 -71.38 -54.65 -50.30
N GLN A 125 -72.28 -55.53 -50.78
CA GLN A 125 -71.96 -56.94 -51.04
C GLN A 125 -70.78 -57.09 -52.03
N SER A 126 -70.82 -56.41 -53.19
CA SER A 126 -69.73 -56.47 -54.17
C SER A 126 -68.41 -55.93 -53.60
N ALA A 127 -68.46 -54.80 -52.91
CA ALA A 127 -67.28 -54.14 -52.35
C ALA A 127 -66.57 -54.99 -51.28
N MET A 128 -67.31 -55.67 -50.41
CA MET A 128 -66.73 -56.45 -49.31
C MET A 128 -66.38 -57.91 -49.66
N SER A 129 -66.88 -58.42 -50.79
CA SER A 129 -66.79 -59.83 -51.22
C SER A 129 -65.39 -60.48 -51.25
N THR A 130 -64.32 -59.69 -51.21
CA THR A 130 -62.91 -60.15 -51.21
C THR A 130 -62.04 -59.45 -50.15
N LEU A 131 -62.64 -58.69 -49.23
CA LEU A 131 -61.93 -57.83 -48.27
C LEU A 131 -62.25 -58.15 -46.80
N VAL A 132 -63.36 -58.84 -46.51
CA VAL A 132 -63.79 -59.17 -45.16
C VAL A 132 -63.62 -60.67 -44.90
N GLU A 133 -62.52 -61.03 -44.23
CA GLU A 133 -62.21 -62.41 -43.79
C GLU A 133 -62.43 -62.62 -42.27
N ASN A 134 -62.76 -61.56 -41.53
CA ASN A 134 -62.85 -61.55 -40.06
C ASN A 134 -64.20 -60.99 -39.59
N ASP A 135 -64.56 -61.26 -38.33
CA ASP A 135 -65.73 -60.66 -37.67
C ASP A 135 -65.69 -59.13 -37.74
N VAL A 136 -66.72 -58.51 -38.32
CA VAL A 136 -66.88 -57.05 -38.29
C VAL A 136 -67.55 -56.68 -36.97
N HIS A 137 -66.88 -55.87 -36.17
CA HIS A 137 -67.34 -55.56 -34.82
C HIS A 137 -68.20 -54.28 -34.80
N TRP A 138 -67.92 -53.32 -35.69
CA TRP A 138 -68.84 -52.22 -35.98
C TRP A 138 -68.79 -51.75 -37.43
N MET A 139 -69.91 -51.19 -37.91
CA MET A 139 -70.02 -50.53 -39.20
C MET A 139 -70.72 -49.16 -39.04
N LYS A 140 -70.10 -48.08 -39.53
CA LYS A 140 -70.74 -46.75 -39.68
C LYS A 140 -71.31 -46.63 -41.09
N ILE A 141 -72.51 -46.07 -41.25
CA ILE A 141 -73.05 -45.58 -42.52
C ILE A 141 -73.47 -44.12 -42.35
N ASP A 142 -72.80 -43.24 -43.07
CA ASP A 142 -73.06 -41.80 -43.10
C ASP A 142 -72.76 -41.31 -44.52
N VAL A 143 -73.80 -41.02 -45.29
CA VAL A 143 -73.69 -40.79 -46.75
C VAL A 143 -74.64 -39.69 -47.23
N GLU A 144 -74.90 -38.71 -46.35
CA GLU A 144 -75.60 -37.46 -46.64
C GLU A 144 -76.94 -37.67 -47.38
N GLY A 145 -77.78 -38.57 -46.85
CA GLY A 145 -79.15 -38.85 -47.29
C GLY A 145 -79.32 -40.04 -48.26
N PHE A 146 -78.30 -40.87 -48.45
CA PHE A 146 -78.26 -42.03 -49.37
C PHE A 146 -78.20 -43.41 -48.66
N GLU A 147 -78.32 -43.46 -47.33
CA GLU A 147 -78.13 -44.64 -46.46
C GLU A 147 -78.98 -45.84 -46.91
N LYS A 148 -80.21 -45.55 -47.39
CA LYS A 148 -81.14 -46.56 -47.85
C LYS A 148 -80.59 -47.34 -49.05
N GLN A 149 -79.94 -46.68 -49.99
CA GLN A 149 -79.36 -47.30 -51.19
C GLN A 149 -78.16 -48.17 -50.80
N VAL A 150 -77.30 -47.68 -49.90
CA VAL A 150 -76.18 -48.46 -49.32
C VAL A 150 -76.70 -49.75 -48.67
N LEU A 151 -77.74 -49.67 -47.83
CA LEU A 151 -78.38 -50.82 -47.18
C LEU A 151 -79.17 -51.71 -48.15
N SER A 152 -79.62 -51.19 -49.29
CA SER A 152 -80.29 -51.99 -50.33
C SER A 152 -79.28 -52.81 -51.16
N GLY A 153 -78.02 -52.38 -51.22
CA GLY A 153 -76.89 -53.13 -51.77
C GLY A 153 -76.16 -54.02 -50.76
N TRP A 154 -76.71 -54.25 -49.57
CA TRP A 154 -76.10 -55.04 -48.49
C TRP A 154 -76.70 -56.45 -48.40
N ASP A 155 -75.80 -57.43 -48.27
CA ASP A 155 -76.14 -58.81 -47.94
C ASP A 155 -75.74 -59.11 -46.49
N TYR A 156 -76.73 -59.06 -45.60
CA TYR A 156 -76.56 -59.32 -44.17
C TYR A 156 -76.27 -60.79 -43.82
N THR A 157 -76.23 -61.69 -44.81
CA THR A 157 -75.86 -63.11 -44.63
C THR A 157 -74.38 -63.37 -44.86
N SER A 158 -73.71 -62.54 -45.68
CA SER A 158 -72.26 -62.58 -45.89
C SER A 158 -71.50 -61.52 -45.08
N LEU A 159 -72.13 -60.39 -44.76
CA LEU A 159 -71.53 -59.31 -43.96
C LEU A 159 -72.38 -59.02 -42.72
N ARG A 160 -71.88 -59.40 -41.53
CA ARG A 160 -72.62 -59.34 -40.25
C ARG A 160 -71.91 -58.50 -39.17
N PRO A 161 -71.96 -57.15 -39.21
CA PRO A 161 -71.39 -56.31 -38.16
C PRO A 161 -72.09 -56.49 -36.81
N TRP A 162 -71.35 -56.63 -35.70
CA TRP A 162 -72.00 -56.79 -34.38
C TRP A 162 -72.82 -55.56 -33.97
N ILE A 163 -72.32 -54.37 -34.32
CA ILE A 163 -72.99 -53.07 -34.11
C ILE A 163 -73.04 -52.30 -35.44
N ILE A 164 -74.18 -51.68 -35.75
CA ILE A 164 -74.34 -50.77 -36.89
C ILE A 164 -74.75 -49.39 -36.37
N VAL A 165 -74.07 -48.35 -36.85
CA VAL A 165 -74.32 -46.94 -36.54
C VAL A 165 -74.70 -46.23 -37.83
N ILE A 166 -75.85 -45.56 -37.88
CA ILE A 166 -76.33 -44.88 -39.09
C ILE A 166 -76.84 -43.47 -38.76
N GLU A 167 -76.45 -42.48 -39.55
CA GLU A 167 -77.01 -41.13 -39.49
C GLU A 167 -78.53 -41.19 -39.72
N ALA A 168 -79.30 -40.67 -38.77
CA ALA A 168 -80.74 -40.92 -38.66
C ALA A 168 -81.59 -39.68 -38.90
N THR A 169 -80.97 -38.64 -39.44
CA THR A 169 -81.46 -37.28 -39.62
C THR A 169 -81.57 -36.92 -41.10
N VAL A 170 -82.06 -35.72 -41.39
CA VAL A 170 -81.84 -35.06 -42.67
C VAL A 170 -80.52 -34.30 -42.56
N PRO A 171 -79.60 -34.41 -43.54
CA PRO A 171 -78.34 -33.68 -43.56
C PRO A 171 -78.41 -32.25 -43.02
N HIS A 172 -77.49 -31.93 -42.11
CA HIS A 172 -77.40 -30.64 -41.42
C HIS A 172 -78.71 -30.22 -40.69
N SER A 173 -79.48 -31.19 -40.15
CA SER A 173 -80.75 -30.93 -39.46
C SER A 173 -81.02 -31.90 -38.30
N SER A 174 -81.70 -31.46 -37.24
CA SER A 174 -82.16 -32.33 -36.14
C SER A 174 -83.46 -33.11 -36.47
N LYS A 175 -83.91 -33.05 -37.72
CA LYS A 175 -85.14 -33.72 -38.19
C LYS A 175 -84.86 -35.17 -38.55
N ILE A 176 -85.43 -36.12 -37.79
CA ILE A 176 -85.32 -37.56 -38.05
C ILE A 176 -85.79 -38.00 -39.45
N ASN A 177 -85.10 -38.98 -40.02
CA ASN A 177 -85.29 -39.52 -41.38
C ASN A 177 -85.17 -41.07 -41.48
N TYR A 178 -84.78 -41.77 -40.41
CA TYR A 178 -84.49 -43.21 -40.41
C TYR A 178 -85.58 -44.14 -40.97
N ALA A 179 -86.85 -43.70 -40.98
CA ALA A 179 -88.00 -44.51 -41.41
C ALA A 179 -87.91 -45.00 -42.88
N GLN A 180 -87.06 -44.40 -43.72
CA GLN A 180 -86.83 -44.86 -45.09
C GLN A 180 -85.97 -46.13 -45.20
N TRP A 181 -85.16 -46.43 -44.18
CA TRP A 181 -84.16 -47.51 -44.21
C TRP A 181 -84.22 -48.49 -43.02
N GLU A 182 -84.73 -48.08 -41.84
CA GLU A 182 -84.81 -48.94 -40.66
C GLU A 182 -85.50 -50.31 -40.88
N PRO A 183 -86.57 -50.44 -41.71
CA PRO A 183 -87.15 -51.74 -42.01
C PRO A 183 -86.18 -52.77 -42.62
N LEU A 184 -85.09 -52.34 -43.27
CA LEU A 184 -84.05 -53.23 -43.79
C LEU A 184 -83.23 -53.84 -42.65
N LEU A 185 -82.87 -53.07 -41.62
CA LEU A 185 -82.17 -53.56 -40.43
C LEU A 185 -83.05 -54.51 -39.62
N ILE A 186 -84.32 -54.18 -39.44
CA ILE A 186 -85.28 -55.03 -38.71
C ILE A 186 -85.50 -56.36 -39.46
N ALA A 187 -85.61 -56.33 -40.80
CA ALA A 187 -85.70 -57.53 -41.63
C ALA A 187 -84.40 -58.37 -41.60
N ALA A 188 -83.26 -57.73 -41.34
CA ALA A 188 -81.96 -58.38 -41.13
C ALA A 188 -81.73 -58.84 -39.67
N ASP A 189 -82.75 -58.86 -38.80
CA ASP A 189 -82.65 -59.27 -37.40
C ASP A 189 -81.63 -58.42 -36.59
N TYR A 190 -81.68 -57.09 -36.75
CA TYR A 190 -80.99 -56.12 -35.88
C TYR A 190 -81.95 -55.44 -34.91
N LEU A 191 -81.48 -55.20 -33.69
CA LEU A 191 -82.23 -54.58 -32.60
C LEU A 191 -81.78 -53.12 -32.41
N PHE A 192 -82.71 -52.17 -32.50
CA PHE A 192 -82.45 -50.77 -32.13
C PHE A 192 -82.12 -50.66 -30.64
N VAL A 193 -81.02 -49.99 -30.29
CA VAL A 193 -80.57 -49.85 -28.89
C VAL A 193 -80.43 -48.41 -28.41
N TYR A 194 -80.04 -47.45 -29.26
CA TYR A 194 -79.76 -46.08 -28.82
C TYR A 194 -79.86 -45.06 -29.96
N PHE A 195 -80.19 -43.82 -29.62
CA PHE A 195 -80.18 -42.65 -30.52
C PHE A 195 -79.50 -41.50 -29.79
N ASP A 196 -78.43 -40.96 -30.36
CA ASP A 196 -77.59 -39.93 -29.72
C ASP A 196 -78.03 -38.48 -30.03
N GLY A 197 -79.07 -38.31 -30.87
CA GLY A 197 -79.52 -37.03 -31.41
C GLY A 197 -79.25 -36.85 -32.90
N LEU A 198 -78.30 -37.61 -33.45
CA LEU A 198 -77.84 -37.63 -34.84
C LEU A 198 -77.92 -39.07 -35.40
N ASN A 199 -77.19 -40.02 -34.78
CA ASN A 199 -77.08 -41.41 -35.20
C ASN A 199 -78.02 -42.34 -34.42
N ARG A 200 -78.51 -43.40 -35.09
CA ARG A 200 -79.14 -44.56 -34.43
C ARG A 200 -78.19 -45.75 -34.43
N PHE A 201 -78.11 -46.42 -33.28
CA PHE A 201 -77.30 -47.60 -33.03
C PHE A 201 -78.19 -48.83 -33.01
N TYR A 202 -77.71 -49.89 -33.67
CA TYR A 202 -78.36 -51.18 -33.75
C TYR A 202 -77.35 -52.28 -33.40
N VAL A 203 -77.80 -53.30 -32.67
CA VAL A 203 -77.00 -54.47 -32.28
C VAL A 203 -77.55 -55.69 -33.00
N ALA A 204 -76.66 -56.52 -33.54
CA ALA A 204 -77.01 -57.80 -34.14
C ALA A 204 -77.65 -58.70 -33.06
N LYS A 205 -78.78 -59.34 -33.36
CA LYS A 205 -79.56 -60.18 -32.43
C LYS A 205 -78.76 -61.34 -31.81
N GLU A 206 -77.64 -61.72 -32.43
CA GLU A 206 -76.67 -62.70 -31.95
C GLU A 206 -75.84 -62.20 -30.75
N HIS A 207 -75.78 -60.88 -30.52
CA HIS A 207 -74.92 -60.21 -29.53
C HIS A 207 -75.70 -59.41 -28.45
N PRO A 208 -76.66 -60.01 -27.73
CA PRO A 208 -77.48 -59.31 -26.73
C PRO A 208 -76.65 -58.74 -25.57
N GLU A 209 -75.45 -59.29 -25.29
CA GLU A 209 -74.54 -58.81 -24.25
C GLU A 209 -74.01 -57.38 -24.51
N LEU A 210 -74.05 -56.90 -25.75
CA LEU A 210 -73.61 -55.55 -26.09
C LEU A 210 -74.69 -54.49 -25.77
N MET A 211 -75.95 -54.88 -25.61
CA MET A 211 -77.08 -53.96 -25.44
C MET A 211 -76.99 -53.12 -24.16
N ASP A 212 -76.46 -53.68 -23.07
CA ASP A 212 -76.33 -52.97 -21.78
C ASP A 212 -75.40 -51.75 -21.85
N ALA A 213 -74.47 -51.71 -22.81
CA ALA A 213 -73.62 -50.54 -23.05
C ALA A 213 -74.42 -49.32 -23.54
N PHE A 214 -75.62 -49.51 -24.08
CA PHE A 214 -76.41 -48.48 -24.75
C PHE A 214 -77.51 -47.86 -23.86
N ILE A 215 -77.64 -48.30 -22.61
CA ILE A 215 -78.64 -47.83 -21.63
C ILE A 215 -78.55 -46.32 -21.30
N SER A 216 -77.39 -45.69 -21.51
CA SER A 216 -77.14 -44.28 -21.14
C SER A 216 -76.23 -43.57 -22.14
N PRO A 217 -76.31 -42.23 -22.27
CA PRO A 217 -75.37 -41.45 -23.08
C PRO A 217 -73.92 -41.52 -22.53
N PRO A 218 -72.91 -41.07 -23.32
CA PRO A 218 -71.54 -40.86 -22.86
C PRO A 218 -71.50 -40.04 -21.57
N ASN A 219 -70.70 -40.47 -20.59
CA ASN A 219 -70.68 -39.83 -19.27
C ASN A 219 -69.33 -40.01 -18.55
N ILE A 220 -69.26 -39.55 -17.29
CA ILE A 220 -68.02 -39.53 -16.50
C ILE A 220 -67.40 -40.91 -16.23
N PHE A 221 -68.18 -42.00 -16.30
CA PHE A 221 -67.68 -43.35 -16.03
C PHE A 221 -66.93 -43.97 -17.21
N ASP A 222 -67.01 -43.36 -18.40
CA ASP A 222 -66.35 -43.83 -19.62
C ASP A 222 -64.87 -43.38 -19.73
N GLN A 223 -64.44 -42.41 -18.93
CA GLN A 223 -63.03 -41.96 -18.80
C GLN A 223 -62.36 -41.51 -20.13
N TRP A 224 -63.13 -40.83 -20.99
CA TRP A 224 -62.66 -40.23 -22.24
C TRP A 224 -62.27 -38.76 -22.07
N GLN A 225 -61.65 -38.21 -23.12
CA GLN A 225 -61.22 -36.81 -23.25
C GLN A 225 -61.50 -36.30 -24.67
N LEU A 226 -61.75 -35.00 -24.81
CA LEU A 226 -61.84 -34.32 -26.11
C LEU A 226 -60.46 -34.04 -26.70
N THR A 227 -60.38 -33.99 -28.02
CA THR A 227 -59.28 -33.41 -28.78
C THR A 227 -59.40 -31.88 -28.86
N GLU A 228 -58.26 -31.22 -29.11
CA GLU A 228 -58.23 -29.77 -29.42
C GLU A 228 -58.92 -29.42 -30.75
N SER A 229 -59.09 -30.40 -31.64
CA SER A 229 -59.80 -30.27 -32.91
C SER A 229 -61.32 -30.43 -32.79
N SER A 230 -61.86 -30.84 -31.63
CA SER A 230 -63.30 -30.99 -31.43
C SER A 230 -64.02 -29.64 -31.47
N SER A 231 -65.09 -29.56 -32.26
CA SER A 231 -65.99 -28.40 -32.36
C SER A 231 -66.49 -27.93 -30.98
N LEU A 232 -66.77 -28.87 -30.07
CA LEU A 232 -67.22 -28.61 -28.70
C LEU A 232 -66.18 -27.87 -27.82
N CYS A 233 -64.90 -27.93 -28.19
CA CYS A 233 -63.82 -27.20 -27.52
C CYS A 233 -63.40 -25.91 -28.24
N HIS A 234 -63.90 -25.64 -29.46
CA HIS A 234 -63.34 -24.62 -30.35
C HIS A 234 -63.30 -23.21 -29.73
N GLU A 235 -64.40 -22.75 -29.09
CA GLU A 235 -64.42 -21.43 -28.43
C GLU A 235 -63.42 -21.32 -27.28
N LEU A 236 -63.29 -22.39 -26.47
CA LEU A 236 -62.35 -22.44 -25.36
C LEU A 236 -60.90 -22.44 -25.86
N VAL A 237 -60.58 -23.32 -26.82
CA VAL A 237 -59.25 -23.41 -27.44
C VAL A 237 -58.87 -22.07 -28.09
N SER A 238 -59.79 -21.44 -28.83
CA SER A 238 -59.59 -20.11 -29.41
C SER A 238 -59.33 -19.04 -28.34
N ALA A 239 -60.19 -18.95 -27.32
CA ALA A 239 -60.05 -17.98 -26.23
C ALA A 239 -58.78 -18.18 -25.39
N TYR A 240 -58.28 -19.40 -25.23
CA TYR A 240 -56.99 -19.67 -24.59
C TYR A 240 -55.81 -19.40 -25.53
N THR A 241 -55.92 -19.70 -26.82
CA THR A 241 -54.89 -19.39 -27.83
C THR A 241 -54.63 -17.89 -27.92
N VAL A 242 -55.68 -17.06 -27.96
CA VAL A 242 -55.55 -15.59 -27.93
C VAL A 242 -54.84 -15.11 -26.66
N LYS A 243 -55.17 -15.67 -25.49
CA LYS A 243 -54.50 -15.32 -24.22
C LYS A 243 -53.03 -15.73 -24.21
N ILE A 244 -52.72 -16.93 -24.69
CA ILE A 244 -51.35 -17.47 -24.79
C ILE A 244 -50.52 -16.58 -25.72
N ASN A 245 -51.02 -16.26 -26.92
CA ASN A 245 -50.35 -15.39 -27.86
C ASN A 245 -50.12 -13.98 -27.29
N THR A 246 -51.10 -13.41 -26.60
CA THR A 246 -50.96 -12.11 -25.90
C THR A 246 -49.82 -12.15 -24.86
N VAL A 247 -49.73 -13.22 -24.06
CA VAL A 247 -48.66 -13.38 -23.07
C VAL A 247 -47.30 -13.62 -23.73
N LEU A 248 -47.25 -14.36 -24.85
CA LEU A 248 -46.02 -14.57 -25.63
C LEU A 248 -45.50 -13.27 -26.25
N GLU A 249 -46.38 -12.43 -26.81
CA GLU A 249 -46.06 -11.11 -27.35
C GLU A 249 -45.53 -10.16 -26.26
N GLN A 250 -46.20 -10.11 -25.10
CA GLN A 250 -45.74 -9.35 -23.93
C GLN A 250 -44.36 -9.82 -23.46
N THR A 251 -44.17 -11.13 -23.29
CA THR A 251 -42.90 -11.73 -22.85
C THR A 251 -41.78 -11.47 -23.87
N ALA A 252 -42.08 -11.52 -25.18
CA ALA A 252 -41.13 -11.21 -26.24
C ALA A 252 -40.72 -9.73 -26.24
N SER A 253 -41.67 -8.82 -25.94
CA SER A 253 -41.41 -7.38 -25.81
C SER A 253 -40.52 -7.08 -24.60
N GLU A 254 -40.85 -7.62 -23.42
CA GLU A 254 -40.02 -7.52 -22.21
C GLU A 254 -38.62 -8.09 -22.42
N LEU A 255 -38.50 -9.25 -23.08
CA LEU A 255 -37.23 -9.88 -23.42
C LEU A 255 -36.39 -9.01 -24.38
N ASN A 256 -37.01 -8.28 -25.30
CA ASN A 256 -36.29 -7.39 -26.21
C ASN A 256 -35.83 -6.10 -25.50
N LEU A 257 -36.67 -5.49 -24.67
CA LEU A 257 -36.27 -4.38 -23.79
C LEU A 257 -35.11 -4.78 -22.86
N ALA A 258 -35.14 -6.00 -22.31
CA ALA A 258 -34.06 -6.54 -21.51
C ALA A 258 -32.76 -6.76 -22.32
N LYS A 259 -32.84 -7.20 -23.59
CA LYS A 259 -31.67 -7.30 -24.48
C LYS A 259 -31.07 -5.92 -24.77
N GLU A 260 -31.91 -4.94 -25.12
CA GLU A 260 -31.48 -3.57 -25.40
C GLU A 260 -30.80 -2.92 -24.18
N TYR A 261 -31.40 -3.06 -23.00
CA TYR A 261 -30.78 -2.60 -21.75
C TYR A 261 -29.43 -3.28 -21.50
N ASN A 262 -29.35 -4.60 -21.65
CA ASN A 262 -28.08 -5.33 -21.49
C ASN A 262 -27.01 -4.90 -22.51
N ALA A 263 -27.39 -4.62 -23.76
CA ALA A 263 -26.46 -4.10 -24.77
C ALA A 263 -25.96 -2.68 -24.42
N GLN A 264 -26.84 -1.80 -23.91
CA GLN A 264 -26.45 -0.48 -23.40
C GLN A 264 -25.48 -0.61 -22.21
N GLN A 265 -25.74 -1.52 -21.26
CA GLN A 265 -24.82 -1.78 -20.14
C GLN A 265 -23.47 -2.34 -20.61
N GLN A 266 -23.45 -3.24 -21.60
CA GLN A 266 -22.21 -3.77 -22.18
C GLN A 266 -21.38 -2.65 -22.85
N ASN A 267 -22.01 -1.78 -23.64
CA ASN A 267 -21.35 -0.63 -24.25
C ASN A 267 -20.79 0.34 -23.19
N HIS A 268 -21.54 0.59 -22.10
CA HIS A 268 -21.07 1.43 -21.00
C HIS A 268 -19.88 0.80 -20.26
N ILE A 269 -19.93 -0.52 -19.98
CA ILE A 269 -18.82 -1.27 -19.39
C ILE A 269 -17.58 -1.21 -20.28
N GLN A 270 -17.73 -1.34 -21.61
CA GLN A 270 -16.62 -1.24 -22.56
C GLN A 270 -15.99 0.16 -22.57
N SER A 271 -16.80 1.22 -22.50
CA SER A 271 -16.33 2.60 -22.38
C SER A 271 -15.55 2.83 -21.09
N LEU A 272 -16.08 2.38 -19.94
CA LEU A 272 -15.39 2.44 -18.65
C LEU A 272 -14.09 1.61 -18.62
N GLN A 273 -14.03 0.50 -19.36
CA GLN A 273 -12.81 -0.29 -19.53
C GLN A 273 -11.74 0.51 -20.30
N GLN A 274 -12.11 1.15 -21.41
CA GLN A 274 -11.21 2.00 -22.20
C GLN A 274 -10.68 3.19 -21.39
N GLU A 275 -11.53 3.90 -20.64
CA GLU A 275 -11.12 4.99 -19.75
C GLU A 275 -10.14 4.49 -18.67
N LYS A 276 -10.47 3.37 -18.01
CA LYS A 276 -9.61 2.72 -17.02
C LYS A 276 -8.27 2.28 -17.60
N ASP A 277 -8.22 1.79 -18.84
CA ASP A 277 -6.96 1.38 -19.49
C ASP A 277 -6.11 2.60 -19.91
N ALA A 278 -6.73 3.69 -20.35
CA ALA A 278 -6.03 4.95 -20.61
C ALA A 278 -5.41 5.54 -19.32
N LEU A 279 -6.17 5.57 -18.22
CA LEU A 279 -5.66 6.00 -16.90
C LEU A 279 -4.53 5.09 -16.37
N VAL A 280 -4.56 3.79 -16.67
CA VAL A 280 -3.47 2.87 -16.34
C VAL A 280 -2.21 3.16 -17.17
N GLN A 281 -2.34 3.51 -18.46
CA GLN A 281 -1.21 3.95 -19.29
C GLN A 281 -0.61 5.27 -18.80
N GLU A 282 -1.44 6.27 -18.48
CA GLU A 282 -0.96 7.55 -17.93
C GLU A 282 -0.23 7.34 -16.60
N LEU A 283 -0.79 6.54 -15.69
CA LEU A 283 -0.14 6.17 -14.43
C LEU A 283 1.18 5.39 -14.64
N GLY A 284 1.33 4.67 -15.75
CA GLY A 284 2.58 4.05 -16.18
C GLY A 284 3.63 5.11 -16.53
N LEU A 285 3.30 6.02 -17.46
CA LEU A 285 4.18 7.12 -17.88
C LEU A 285 4.58 8.02 -16.71
N GLN A 286 3.65 8.35 -15.81
CA GLN A 286 3.94 9.12 -14.59
C GLN A 286 4.92 8.38 -13.66
N LYS A 287 4.84 7.06 -13.54
CA LYS A 287 5.80 6.26 -12.75
C LYS A 287 7.20 6.22 -13.37
N GLU A 288 7.28 6.06 -14.69
CA GLU A 288 8.56 6.10 -15.42
C GLU A 288 9.23 7.48 -15.28
N TYR A 289 8.47 8.55 -15.45
CA TYR A 289 8.92 9.93 -15.20
C TYR A 289 9.41 10.12 -13.76
N LEU A 290 8.70 9.58 -12.76
CA LEU A 290 9.10 9.65 -11.36
C LEU A 290 10.39 8.86 -11.08
N ALA A 291 10.55 7.69 -11.69
CA ALA A 291 11.75 6.86 -11.56
C ALA A 291 12.98 7.54 -12.18
N HIS A 292 12.84 8.14 -13.37
CA HIS A 292 13.88 8.98 -13.97
C HIS A 292 14.25 10.16 -13.06
N HIS A 293 13.28 10.83 -12.43
CA HIS A 293 13.54 11.90 -11.47
C HIS A 293 14.22 11.42 -10.19
N GLN A 294 13.89 10.22 -9.68
CA GLN A 294 14.60 9.63 -8.54
C GLN A 294 16.07 9.34 -8.87
N VAL A 295 16.37 8.78 -10.04
CA VAL A 295 17.76 8.54 -10.49
C VAL A 295 18.51 9.87 -10.67
N PHE A 296 17.88 10.88 -11.27
CA PHE A 296 18.48 12.21 -11.42
C PHE A 296 18.80 12.88 -10.07
N VAL A 297 17.88 12.80 -9.10
CA VAL A 297 18.09 13.31 -7.74
C VAL A 297 19.19 12.51 -7.02
N GLN A 298 19.27 11.19 -7.19
CA GLN A 298 20.36 10.38 -6.63
C GLN A 298 21.73 10.78 -7.20
N ASN A 299 21.82 11.03 -8.51
CA ASN A 299 23.05 11.50 -9.15
C ASN A 299 23.47 12.89 -8.62
N LEU A 300 22.54 13.85 -8.55
CA LEU A 300 22.81 15.17 -7.95
C LEU A 300 23.24 15.06 -6.48
N GLN A 301 22.64 14.14 -5.71
CA GLN A 301 23.03 13.89 -4.32
C GLN A 301 24.46 13.32 -4.23
N HIS A 302 24.87 12.49 -5.18
CA HIS A 302 26.23 11.96 -5.26
C HIS A 302 27.26 13.02 -5.68
N GLU A 303 26.95 13.85 -6.68
CA GLU A 303 27.77 15.00 -7.08
C GLU A 303 27.94 16.00 -5.93
N LEU A 304 26.85 16.35 -5.23
CA LEU A 304 26.88 17.22 -4.06
C LEU A 304 27.76 16.64 -2.93
N ASN A 305 27.68 15.32 -2.68
CA ASN A 305 28.54 14.67 -1.71
C ASN A 305 30.02 14.69 -2.12
N SER A 306 30.33 14.47 -3.40
CA SER A 306 31.70 14.56 -3.93
C SER A 306 32.25 16.00 -3.86
N ALA A 307 31.41 16.99 -4.17
CA ALA A 307 31.75 18.41 -4.04
C ALA A 307 32.01 18.78 -2.57
N ASN A 308 31.16 18.35 -1.64
CA ASN A 308 31.34 18.57 -0.20
C ASN A 308 32.62 17.90 0.35
N GLN A 309 32.98 16.71 -0.13
CA GLN A 309 34.26 16.07 0.22
C GLN A 309 35.47 16.88 -0.25
N LYS A 310 35.46 17.35 -1.51
CA LYS A 310 36.51 18.22 -2.06
C LYS A 310 36.61 19.57 -1.32
N LEU A 311 35.46 20.13 -0.93
CA LEU A 311 35.40 21.37 -0.15
C LEU A 311 35.94 21.15 1.27
N GLY A 312 35.70 19.97 1.85
CA GLY A 312 36.34 19.51 3.08
C GLY A 312 37.86 19.48 2.98
N SER A 313 38.43 18.74 2.02
CA SER A 313 39.89 18.66 1.86
C SER A 313 40.53 20.02 1.55
N LEU A 314 39.92 20.83 0.67
CA LEU A 314 40.36 22.20 0.41
C LEU A 314 40.28 23.10 1.65
N SER A 315 39.36 22.85 2.58
CA SER A 315 39.30 23.56 3.86
C SER A 315 40.39 23.11 4.82
N GLU A 316 40.78 21.83 4.81
CA GLU A 316 41.92 21.32 5.59
C GLU A 316 43.24 21.87 5.05
N ASP A 317 43.45 21.83 3.72
CA ASP A 317 44.59 22.46 3.04
C ASP A 317 44.69 23.97 3.34
N LEU A 318 43.54 24.67 3.36
CA LEU A 318 43.47 26.10 3.68
C LEU A 318 43.76 26.39 5.17
N ILE A 319 43.49 25.45 6.08
CA ILE A 319 43.85 25.57 7.49
C ILE A 319 45.36 25.37 7.65
N VAL A 320 45.93 24.31 7.05
CA VAL A 320 47.37 24.02 7.11
C VAL A 320 48.20 25.17 6.52
N THR A 321 47.81 25.69 5.35
CA THR A 321 48.52 26.81 4.72
C THR A 321 48.38 28.13 5.49
N LYS A 322 47.25 28.38 6.15
CA LYS A 322 47.08 29.55 7.05
C LYS A 322 47.97 29.47 8.29
N GLU A 323 48.03 28.30 8.93
CA GLU A 323 48.85 28.17 10.14
C GLU A 323 50.34 28.23 9.80
N HIS A 324 50.77 27.65 8.66
CA HIS A 324 52.14 27.81 8.18
C HIS A 324 52.51 29.28 7.88
N HIS A 325 51.63 30.03 7.21
CA HIS A 325 51.88 31.47 6.98
C HIS A 325 51.90 32.28 8.30
N ARG A 326 51.17 31.82 9.33
CA ARG A 326 51.20 32.41 10.67
C ARG A 326 52.55 32.18 11.36
N GLU A 327 53.13 30.98 11.23
CA GLU A 327 54.50 30.69 11.68
C GLU A 327 55.53 31.58 10.99
N GLU A 328 55.41 31.78 9.67
CA GLU A 328 56.27 32.71 8.91
C GLU A 328 56.15 34.15 9.40
N GLN A 329 54.93 34.64 9.66
CA GLN A 329 54.73 36.00 10.20
C GLN A 329 55.37 36.18 11.58
N VAL A 330 55.24 35.20 12.49
CA VAL A 330 55.91 35.25 13.80
C VAL A 330 57.44 35.24 13.63
N ARG A 331 57.97 34.42 12.70
CA ARG A 331 59.40 34.37 12.39
C ARG A 331 59.92 35.71 11.84
N ALA A 332 59.16 36.37 10.98
CA ALA A 332 59.49 37.69 10.45
C ALA A 332 59.45 38.79 11.54
N GLN A 333 58.47 38.74 12.45
CA GLN A 333 58.38 39.68 13.58
C GLN A 333 59.58 39.55 14.53
N ASN A 334 60.03 38.32 14.81
CA ASN A 334 61.21 38.08 15.65
C ASN A 334 62.49 38.65 15.00
N LEU A 335 62.70 38.39 13.70
CA LEU A 335 63.83 38.96 12.94
C LEU A 335 63.81 40.50 12.92
N GLN A 336 62.63 41.11 12.79
CA GLN A 336 62.48 42.56 12.84
C GLN A 336 62.82 43.13 14.24
N TRP A 337 62.51 42.41 15.31
CA TRP A 337 62.87 42.80 16.68
C TRP A 337 64.38 42.72 16.93
N GLU A 338 65.04 41.66 16.46
CA GLU A 338 66.50 41.52 16.54
C GLU A 338 67.22 42.65 15.79
N LEU A 339 66.77 42.98 14.58
CA LEU A 339 67.32 44.08 13.77
C LEU A 339 67.15 45.44 14.46
N ASN A 340 66.00 45.69 15.10
CA ASN A 340 65.76 46.91 15.87
C ASN A 340 66.69 46.97 17.11
N SER A 341 66.93 45.85 17.80
CA SER A 341 67.86 45.78 18.94
C SER A 341 69.31 46.03 18.52
N ALA A 342 69.73 45.53 17.35
CA ALA A 342 71.05 45.79 16.79
C ALA A 342 71.26 47.28 16.47
N ASN A 343 70.29 47.92 15.81
CA ASN A 343 70.34 49.35 15.49
C ASN A 343 70.42 50.24 16.75
N GLN A 344 69.70 49.89 17.83
CA GLN A 344 69.73 50.64 19.08
C GLN A 344 71.11 50.62 19.76
N LYS A 345 71.83 49.48 19.69
CA LYS A 345 73.22 49.36 20.19
C LYS A 345 74.20 50.18 19.34
N LEU A 346 73.95 50.29 18.04
CA LEU A 346 74.80 51.02 17.10
C LEU A 346 74.69 52.55 17.32
N GLY A 347 73.50 53.05 17.65
CA GLY A 347 73.30 54.45 18.07
C GLY A 347 74.12 54.82 19.32
N ALA A 348 74.05 54.01 20.37
CA ALA A 348 74.78 54.26 21.63
C ALA A 348 76.32 54.33 21.45
N LEU A 349 76.87 53.61 20.46
CA LEU A 349 78.30 53.69 20.10
C LEU A 349 78.64 54.96 19.31
N SER A 350 77.69 55.48 18.52
CA SER A 350 77.87 56.74 17.78
C SER A 350 77.96 57.94 18.73
N ASP A 351 77.05 58.02 19.70
CA ASP A 351 76.97 59.17 20.63
C ASP A 351 78.23 59.29 21.50
N GLY A 352 78.79 58.16 21.96
CA GLY A 352 80.06 58.13 22.70
C GLY A 352 81.25 58.66 21.88
N LEU A 353 81.28 58.41 20.57
CA LEU A 353 82.36 58.86 19.67
C LEU A 353 82.32 60.38 19.41
N ILE A 354 81.17 61.02 19.61
CA ILE A 354 81.00 62.47 19.46
C ILE A 354 81.55 63.21 20.68
N ALA A 355 81.26 62.71 21.89
CA ALA A 355 81.73 63.32 23.14
C ALA A 355 83.28 63.36 23.26
N GLU A 356 83.98 62.29 22.87
CA GLU A 356 85.45 62.22 22.84
C GLU A 356 86.05 63.33 21.95
N LYS A 357 85.42 63.65 20.81
CA LYS A 357 85.93 64.64 19.85
C LYS A 357 85.77 66.09 20.33
N GLU A 358 84.70 66.42 21.05
CA GLU A 358 84.51 67.78 21.57
C GLU A 358 85.48 68.13 22.71
N PHE A 359 85.89 67.14 23.51
CA PHE A 359 86.89 67.33 24.56
C PHE A 359 88.25 67.73 23.99
N ARG A 360 88.78 66.93 23.05
CA ARG A 360 90.08 67.14 22.37
C ARG A 360 90.22 68.53 21.76
N ARG A 361 89.12 69.07 21.19
CA ARG A 361 89.14 70.36 20.49
C ARG A 361 89.44 71.55 21.41
N LYS A 362 89.08 71.47 22.69
CA LYS A 362 89.24 72.57 23.66
C LYS A 362 90.64 72.67 24.25
N GLU A 363 91.37 71.56 24.37
CA GLU A 363 92.78 71.58 24.79
C GLU A 363 93.67 72.28 23.74
N GLN A 364 93.36 72.06 22.46
CA GLN A 364 94.20 72.49 21.33
C GLN A 364 94.17 74.02 21.11
N GLU A 365 93.04 74.68 21.35
CA GLU A 365 92.92 76.15 21.28
C GLU A 365 93.68 76.86 22.42
N HIS A 366 93.84 76.22 23.59
CA HIS A 366 94.55 76.82 24.73
C HIS A 366 96.06 76.79 24.55
N ALA A 367 96.62 75.68 24.04
CA ALA A 367 98.06 75.54 23.80
C ALA A 367 98.61 76.52 22.75
N GLN A 368 97.82 76.83 21.71
CA GLN A 368 98.27 77.66 20.59
C GLN A 368 98.54 79.13 20.97
N ASN A 369 97.81 79.67 21.96
CA ASN A 369 97.98 81.06 22.39
C ASN A 369 99.22 81.26 23.26
N LEU A 370 99.52 80.32 24.17
CA LEU A 370 100.70 80.38 25.05
C LEU A 370 102.02 80.39 24.27
N GLN A 371 102.07 79.69 23.13
CA GLN A 371 103.28 79.58 22.31
C GLN A 371 103.69 80.90 21.64
N ASN A 372 102.73 81.80 21.38
CA ASN A 372 102.99 83.05 20.68
C ASN A 372 103.63 84.13 21.56
N GLU A 373 103.27 84.18 22.85
CA GLU A 373 103.86 85.14 23.81
C GLU A 373 105.31 84.77 24.15
N LEU A 374 105.60 83.47 24.31
CA LEU A 374 106.93 82.94 24.62
C LEU A 374 107.99 83.33 23.57
N ASN A 375 107.64 83.30 22.29
CA ASN A 375 108.55 83.60 21.19
C ASN A 375 108.95 85.09 21.12
N SER A 376 108.10 86.00 21.60
CA SER A 376 108.36 87.45 21.60
C SER A 376 109.38 87.86 22.68
N ALA A 377 109.35 87.19 23.85
CA ALA A 377 110.28 87.45 24.95
C ALA A 377 111.73 87.04 24.59
N ASN A 378 111.91 85.90 23.94
CA ASN A 378 113.23 85.32 23.68
C ASN A 378 114.11 86.13 22.71
N GLN A 379 113.53 86.92 21.81
CA GLN A 379 114.31 87.80 20.92
C GLN A 379 114.97 89.00 21.64
N LYS A 380 114.57 89.32 22.89
CA LYS A 380 115.12 90.45 23.66
C LYS A 380 116.19 90.08 24.68
N LEU A 381 116.41 88.77 24.90
CA LEU A 381 117.43 88.27 25.85
C LEU A 381 118.78 87.95 25.19
N ALA A 382 118.82 87.83 23.86
CA ALA A 382 120.03 87.45 23.11
C ALA A 382 121.08 88.58 22.93
N SER A 383 120.81 89.81 23.37
CA SER A 383 121.63 91.00 23.04
C SER A 383 122.51 91.53 24.19
N VAL A 384 122.71 90.77 25.27
CA VAL A 384 123.38 91.27 26.50
C VAL A 384 124.37 90.26 27.13
N ASN A 385 124.31 88.96 26.79
CA ASN A 385 124.72 87.92 27.74
C ASN A 385 126.15 87.32 27.58
N GLU A 386 127.00 87.77 26.65
CA GLU A 386 128.32 87.12 26.45
C GLU A 386 129.48 88.03 26.00
N GLU A 387 129.42 89.32 26.30
CA GLU A 387 130.53 90.29 26.04
C GLU A 387 131.53 90.38 27.23
N LEU A 388 131.53 89.40 28.15
CA LEU A 388 132.22 89.52 29.45
C LEU A 388 132.93 88.25 29.96
N ILE A 389 132.98 87.17 29.17
CA ILE A 389 133.58 85.88 29.57
C ILE A 389 134.51 85.38 28.44
N GLU A 390 135.84 85.28 28.61
CA GLU A 390 136.65 85.75 29.74
C GLU A 390 138.11 86.03 29.33
N GLU A 391 138.54 87.29 29.40
CA GLU A 391 139.92 87.72 29.10
C GLU A 391 140.93 87.35 30.22
N LYS A 392 140.65 86.32 31.04
CA LYS A 392 141.29 86.14 32.37
C LYS A 392 141.81 84.75 32.77
N GLU A 393 141.63 83.68 31.99
CA GLU A 393 142.47 82.47 32.13
C GLU A 393 143.75 82.53 31.25
N HIS A 394 144.16 83.73 30.81
CA HIS A 394 145.44 83.97 30.12
C HIS A 394 146.67 83.48 30.92
N CYS A 395 146.69 83.70 32.24
CA CYS A 395 147.92 83.74 33.04
C CYS A 395 148.05 82.62 34.08
N ARG A 396 147.30 81.53 33.92
CA ARG A 396 147.39 80.32 34.75
C ARG A 396 147.31 79.09 33.84
N LYS A 397 148.31 78.20 33.77
CA LYS A 397 149.36 77.91 34.76
C LYS A 397 150.72 77.55 34.16
N GLU A 398 151.64 78.52 34.14
CA GLU A 398 153.05 78.24 34.48
C GLU A 398 153.17 77.65 35.90
N GLN A 399 152.15 77.87 36.75
CA GLN A 399 151.94 77.27 38.06
C GLN A 399 151.95 75.71 38.08
N VAL A 400 151.94 75.03 36.92
CA VAL A 400 152.25 73.58 36.83
C VAL A 400 153.71 73.29 37.24
N HIS A 401 154.62 74.26 37.09
CA HIS A 401 155.97 74.16 37.63
C HIS A 401 155.97 74.22 39.17
N PHE A 402 155.14 75.07 39.77
CA PHE A 402 155.08 75.29 41.22
C PHE A 402 154.61 74.05 42.00
N GLN A 403 153.64 73.31 41.45
CA GLN A 403 153.16 72.06 42.09
C GLN A 403 154.25 70.97 42.14
N LYS A 404 155.29 71.08 41.29
CA LYS A 404 156.43 70.14 41.29
C LYS A 404 157.39 70.37 42.46
N LEU A 405 157.57 71.62 42.92
CA LEU A 405 158.38 71.94 44.12
C LEU A 405 157.70 71.45 45.42
N GLN A 406 156.37 71.52 45.52
CA GLN A 406 155.71 71.20 46.80
C GLN A 406 155.73 69.71 47.13
N ASN A 407 156.02 68.83 46.17
CA ASN A 407 156.32 67.42 46.43
C ASN A 407 157.64 67.20 47.18
N GLU A 408 158.58 68.14 47.16
CA GLU A 408 159.80 68.07 47.98
C GLU A 408 159.53 68.57 49.41
N LEU A 409 158.59 69.51 49.61
CA LEU A 409 158.19 69.98 50.95
C LEU A 409 157.50 68.88 51.77
N ASN A 410 156.92 67.87 51.12
CA ASN A 410 156.42 66.65 51.78
C ASN A 410 157.53 65.84 52.50
N SER A 411 158.82 66.12 52.24
CA SER A 411 159.93 65.54 53.03
C SER A 411 160.16 66.22 54.39
N ALA A 412 159.65 67.44 54.60
CA ALA A 412 159.92 68.22 55.81
C ALA A 412 159.04 67.81 57.01
N ASN A 413 157.72 67.68 56.79
CA ASN A 413 156.77 67.46 57.88
C ASN A 413 156.66 66.00 58.36
N GLN A 414 157.23 65.03 57.64
CA GLN A 414 157.42 63.64 58.14
C GLN A 414 158.41 63.53 59.32
N LYS A 415 158.87 64.67 59.90
CA LYS A 415 159.54 64.74 61.19
C LYS A 415 158.79 65.54 62.27
N LEU A 416 157.56 65.98 61.99
CA LEU A 416 156.64 66.45 63.04
C LEU A 416 155.71 65.33 63.56
N ASP A 417 155.64 64.19 62.86
CA ASP A 417 154.92 62.96 63.23
C ASP A 417 155.46 62.24 64.51
N SER A 418 156.21 62.94 65.35
CA SER A 418 156.57 62.49 66.71
C SER A 418 156.57 63.65 67.72
N LEU A 419 155.84 64.73 67.41
CA LEU A 419 155.49 65.74 68.41
C LEU A 419 154.27 65.21 69.17
N SER A 420 154.39 65.04 70.49
CA SER A 420 153.26 64.72 71.38
C SER A 420 152.49 63.42 71.08
N ASP A 421 153.21 62.30 70.92
CA ASP A 421 152.68 60.97 71.33
C ASP A 421 152.02 61.04 72.73
N GLU A 422 152.58 61.89 73.59
CA GLU A 422 152.21 62.08 75.00
C GLU A 422 151.21 63.23 75.28
N LEU A 423 150.37 63.63 74.30
CA LEU A 423 149.15 64.41 74.62
C LEU A 423 147.91 63.98 73.80
N ILE A 424 147.55 62.70 73.77
CA ILE A 424 147.10 61.86 74.91
C ILE A 424 145.74 62.28 75.50
N GLU A 425 145.01 61.30 76.01
CA GLU A 425 143.95 61.40 77.04
C GLU A 425 142.99 62.62 77.00
N GLU A 426 142.01 62.55 76.09
CA GLU A 426 140.64 62.85 76.50
C GLU A 426 139.61 62.10 75.65
N LYS A 427 139.60 62.32 74.33
CA LYS A 427 138.31 62.50 73.63
C LYS A 427 137.59 61.20 73.24
N GLU A 428 138.32 60.09 73.14
CA GLU A 428 137.72 58.75 73.03
C GLU A 428 137.37 58.11 74.38
N GLN A 429 137.85 58.65 75.50
CA GLN A 429 137.36 58.30 76.83
C GLN A 429 135.95 58.90 77.02
N ARG A 430 135.77 60.19 76.69
CA ARG A 430 134.48 60.88 76.88
C ARG A 430 133.33 60.39 75.98
N ARG A 431 133.61 59.74 74.85
CA ARG A 431 132.56 59.02 74.08
C ARG A 431 132.07 57.75 74.78
N LYS A 432 132.86 57.11 75.64
CA LYS A 432 132.39 56.03 76.52
C LYS A 432 131.49 56.58 77.63
N GLU A 433 131.74 57.80 78.10
CA GLU A 433 130.90 58.47 79.11
C GLU A 433 129.51 58.87 78.57
N GLN A 434 129.31 59.03 77.26
CA GLN A 434 127.95 59.22 76.73
C GLN A 434 127.07 57.95 76.84
N ALA A 435 127.65 56.75 76.99
CA ALA A 435 126.90 55.56 77.43
C ALA A 435 126.40 55.68 78.88
N HIS A 436 127.03 56.54 79.70
CA HIS A 436 126.57 56.91 81.04
C HIS A 436 125.31 57.79 80.99
N ILE A 437 124.96 58.46 79.88
CA ILE A 437 123.68 59.20 79.76
C ILE A 437 122.48 58.24 79.83
N GLN A 438 122.59 57.09 79.17
CA GLN A 438 121.59 56.02 79.30
C GLN A 438 121.59 55.38 80.71
N LYS A 439 122.64 55.67 81.48
CA LYS A 439 122.77 55.39 82.90
C LYS A 439 122.58 56.66 83.76
N LEU A 440 121.79 57.67 83.31
CA LEU A 440 121.54 58.98 83.97
C LEU A 440 120.04 59.45 84.13
N GLN A 441 119.03 58.66 83.76
CA GLN A 441 117.54 58.87 83.90
C GLN A 441 116.64 58.13 85.03
N ASN A 442 117.00 57.94 86.34
CA ASN A 442 116.35 57.14 87.46
C ASN A 442 116.68 57.81 88.81
N GLU A 443 117.90 58.26 89.08
CA GLU A 443 118.21 59.14 90.21
C GLU A 443 117.91 60.60 89.79
N LEU A 444 117.71 60.89 88.48
CA LEU A 444 116.79 61.95 88.03
C LEU A 444 115.36 61.75 88.60
N ASN A 445 115.00 60.51 88.94
CA ASN A 445 113.79 60.15 89.72
C ASN A 445 114.07 59.95 91.24
N SER A 446 115.25 60.34 91.78
CA SER A 446 115.54 60.39 93.23
C SER A 446 115.80 61.81 93.74
N ALA A 447 116.44 62.65 92.93
CA ALA A 447 116.97 63.95 93.34
C ALA A 447 115.99 65.11 93.18
N SER A 448 115.27 65.15 92.04
CA SER A 448 114.44 66.30 91.64
C SER A 448 113.25 66.56 92.58
N GLN A 449 112.91 65.60 93.44
CA GLN A 449 112.07 65.81 94.63
C GLN A 449 112.61 65.05 95.85
N LYS A 450 113.92 65.17 96.07
CA LYS A 450 114.39 65.33 97.44
C LYS A 450 114.49 66.82 97.74
N LEU A 451 115.53 67.48 97.24
CA LEU A 451 116.06 68.69 97.87
C LEU A 451 116.35 69.85 96.87
N ASP A 452 115.32 70.34 96.18
CA ASP A 452 115.22 71.78 95.86
C ASP A 452 115.01 72.64 97.15
N SER A 453 115.01 71.98 98.31
CA SER A 453 115.09 72.49 99.68
C SER A 453 116.32 71.97 100.45
N LEU A 454 117.35 71.56 99.69
CA LEU A 454 118.73 71.99 99.87
C LEU A 454 119.28 72.21 98.42
N ASN A 455 118.61 73.07 97.62
CA ASN A 455 119.10 74.39 97.16
C ASN A 455 119.59 75.36 98.24
N GLU A 456 118.95 75.34 99.41
CA GLU A 456 119.57 75.82 100.64
C GLU A 456 120.79 74.90 100.87
N GLU A 457 122.00 75.23 100.41
CA GLU A 457 123.12 74.24 100.35
C GLU A 457 122.82 73.15 99.25
N LEU A 458 123.51 72.06 98.84
CA LEU A 458 124.90 71.84 98.40
C LEU A 458 125.08 70.84 97.05
N ILE A 459 124.41 69.61 96.65
CA ILE A 459 124.45 68.63 95.32
C ILE A 459 123.50 67.23 94.98
N GLU A 460 123.17 66.57 93.71
CA GLU A 460 122.53 65.12 93.26
C GLU A 460 122.50 64.38 91.69
N GLU A 461 121.67 63.31 91.12
CA GLU A 461 121.98 62.10 90.04
C GLU A 461 121.07 61.22 88.79
N LYS A 462 120.96 59.78 88.45
CA LYS A 462 120.71 58.65 87.21
C LYS A 462 119.68 57.25 86.75
N GLU A 463 119.11 56.66 85.49
CA GLU A 463 118.02 55.45 84.82
C GLU A 463 116.63 55.13 83.60
N ARG A 464 115.21 54.55 83.55
CA ARG A 464 114.06 53.66 82.50
C ARG A 464 112.36 53.77 81.77
N ARG A 465 111.33 52.77 81.19
CA ARG A 465 109.86 52.73 80.19
C ARG A 465 108.65 51.43 79.68
N ARG A 466 107.31 51.03 78.96
CA ARG A 466 105.71 51.17 78.16
C ARG A 466 104.47 49.98 77.45
N LYS A 467 102.99 49.95 76.99
CA LYS A 467 101.81 48.91 76.12
C LYS A 467 100.02 48.94 75.59
N GLU A 468 99.03 47.99 74.86
CA GLU A 468 97.45 47.97 74.03
C GLU A 468 96.14 46.74 73.48
N GLN A 469 94.70 46.75 72.87
CA GLN A 469 93.51 45.70 72.02
C GLN A 469 91.67 45.65 71.63
N THR A 470 90.69 44.82 70.73
CA THR A 470 88.95 44.71 70.26
C THR A 470 87.80 43.55 69.34
N HIS A 471 86.27 43.47 69.00
CA HIS A 471 85.09 42.46 68.10
C HIS A 471 83.25 42.42 67.69
N ILE A 472 82.26 41.61 66.80
CA ILE A 472 80.52 41.50 66.32
C ILE A 472 79.35 40.40 65.35
N GLN A 473 77.81 40.20 65.15
CA GLN A 473 76.60 39.41 64.10
C GLN A 473 74.74 39.18 64.10
N THR A 474 73.45 38.59 63.44
CA THR A 474 72.34 37.93 62.20
C THR A 474 70.54 37.44 62.29
N SER A 475 69.24 36.90 61.60
CA SER A 475 68.06 36.39 60.35
C SER A 475 66.30 35.76 60.45
N GLN A 476 65.00 35.25 59.76
CA GLN A 476 63.80 34.85 58.51
C GLN A 476 62.07 34.14 58.62
N GLN A 477 60.75 33.65 57.94
CA GLN A 477 59.50 33.35 56.70
C GLN A 477 57.77 32.66 56.81
N ASN A 478 56.45 32.14 56.15
CA ASN A 478 55.27 31.65 54.91
C ASN A 478 53.44 31.26 55.02
N HIS A 479 52.14 30.71 54.36
CA HIS A 479 51.04 30.06 53.13
C HIS A 479 49.20 29.72 53.01
N ILE A 480 48.19 29.12 51.99
CA ILE A 480 46.43 28.86 51.80
C ILE A 480 45.26 27.95 50.67
N ALA A 481 43.73 27.68 50.56
CA ALA A 481 42.53 26.85 49.53
C ALA A 481 40.67 26.69 49.37
N GLN A 482 39.65 26.01 48.42
CA GLN A 482 37.90 25.70 48.24
C GLN A 482 36.71 24.92 47.03
N VAL A 483 35.19 24.60 46.96
CA VAL A 483 33.99 23.85 45.86
C VAL A 483 32.14 23.64 45.74
N SER A 484 31.11 23.02 44.77
CA SER A 484 29.36 22.75 44.59
C SER A 484 28.18 21.89 43.44
N THR A 485 26.65 21.64 43.34
CA THR A 485 25.45 20.76 42.37
C THR A 485 23.61 20.66 42.15
N LYS A 486 22.60 20.03 41.16
CA LYS A 486 20.85 19.69 41.01
C LYS A 486 19.67 18.92 39.78
N ASN A 487 18.14 18.70 39.68
CA ASN A 487 16.93 17.90 38.70
C ASN A 487 15.30 18.33 38.21
N PRO A 488 14.50 17.91 37.06
CA PRO A 488 12.97 17.46 36.93
C PRO A 488 12.28 16.62 35.67
N THR A 489 10.93 16.25 35.65
CA THR A 489 10.13 15.25 34.75
C THR A 489 9.54 15.59 33.31
N HIS A 490 9.21 14.57 32.46
CA HIS A 490 8.67 14.67 31.04
C HIS A 490 7.68 13.53 30.57
N ILE A 491 6.70 13.79 29.69
CA ILE A 491 5.60 12.85 29.30
C ILE A 491 6.00 11.42 28.85
N LYS A 492 7.22 11.20 28.33
CA LYS A 492 7.70 9.83 28.01
C LYS A 492 7.63 8.89 29.22
N SER A 493 8.01 9.35 30.42
CA SER A 493 7.91 8.56 31.67
C SER A 493 6.48 8.39 32.17
N LEU A 494 5.55 9.16 31.60
CA LEU A 494 4.09 8.97 31.53
C LEU A 494 3.69 7.62 30.93
N LEU A 495 3.86 7.57 29.61
CA LEU A 495 3.20 6.60 28.73
C LEU A 495 3.80 5.18 28.79
N CYS A 496 5.03 5.04 29.30
CA CYS A 496 5.68 3.73 29.50
C CYS A 496 5.10 2.94 30.68
N ARG A 497 4.43 3.60 31.64
CA ARG A 497 3.77 2.93 32.77
C ARG A 497 2.59 2.09 32.28
N GLN A 498 2.27 1.02 32.98
CA GLN A 498 1.25 0.03 32.57
C GLN A 498 0.15 -0.08 33.65
N GLY A 499 -1.06 -0.52 33.26
CA GLY A 499 -2.17 -0.78 34.18
C GLY A 499 -2.48 0.34 35.17
N GLU A 500 -2.63 -0.02 36.44
CA GLU A 500 -3.03 0.87 37.54
C GLU A 500 -2.04 2.01 37.79
N ASP A 501 -0.74 1.73 37.68
CA ASP A 501 0.34 2.70 37.85
C ASP A 501 0.29 3.81 36.78
N PHE A 502 -0.17 3.49 35.57
CA PHE A 502 -0.45 4.52 34.56
C PHE A 502 -1.69 5.36 34.93
N ILE A 503 -2.79 4.75 35.39
CA ILE A 503 -4.02 5.48 35.73
C ILE A 503 -3.81 6.37 36.97
N TYR A 504 -3.21 5.85 38.03
CA TYR A 504 -2.84 6.58 39.24
C TYR A 504 -2.04 7.84 38.91
N HIS A 505 -0.96 7.71 38.13
CA HIS A 505 -0.17 8.85 37.71
C HIS A 505 -0.86 9.74 36.66
N ALA A 506 -1.77 9.22 35.82
CA ALA A 506 -2.57 10.04 34.90
C ALA A 506 -3.56 10.94 35.67
N TYR A 507 -4.13 10.46 36.78
CA TYR A 507 -4.93 11.28 37.69
C TYR A 507 -4.08 12.32 38.43
N LEU A 508 -2.92 11.93 38.99
CA LEU A 508 -2.02 12.89 39.65
C LEU A 508 -1.53 13.99 38.70
N TYR A 509 -1.18 13.67 37.45
CA TYR A 509 -0.71 14.67 36.48
C TYR A 509 -1.84 15.41 35.75
N GLY A 510 -3.04 14.80 35.63
CA GLY A 510 -4.20 15.37 34.96
C GLY A 510 -5.09 16.23 35.86
N LEU A 511 -5.37 15.76 37.09
CA LEU A 511 -6.32 16.35 38.04
C LEU A 511 -5.66 16.83 39.35
N ASN A 512 -4.41 16.43 39.62
CA ASN A 512 -3.70 16.69 40.88
C ASN A 512 -4.44 16.14 42.12
N ARG A 513 -4.95 14.92 41.97
CA ARG A 513 -5.47 14.05 43.03
C ARG A 513 -5.24 12.59 42.66
N GLU A 514 -5.46 11.70 43.60
CA GLU A 514 -5.52 10.26 43.34
C GLU A 514 -6.85 9.88 42.65
N PRO A 515 -6.91 8.75 41.92
CA PRO A 515 -8.15 8.26 41.35
C PRO A 515 -9.10 7.77 42.46
N ASP A 516 -10.37 8.10 42.30
CA ASP A 516 -11.47 7.44 43.00
C ASP A 516 -11.62 5.98 42.49
N PRO A 517 -12.15 5.03 43.30
CA PRO A 517 -12.19 3.61 42.91
C PRO A 517 -12.97 3.36 41.61
N GLU A 518 -14.07 4.10 41.42
CA GLU A 518 -14.95 4.03 40.25
C GLU A 518 -14.23 4.52 38.99
N GLY A 519 -13.56 5.66 39.06
CA GLY A 519 -12.72 6.19 37.99
C GLY A 519 -11.46 5.38 37.72
N MET A 520 -10.88 4.73 38.74
CA MET A 520 -9.76 3.78 38.60
C MET A 520 -10.22 2.58 37.76
N GLN A 521 -11.27 1.89 38.19
CA GLN A 521 -11.81 0.72 37.50
C GLN A 521 -12.27 1.07 36.08
N TYR A 522 -13.02 2.16 35.90
CA TYR A 522 -13.49 2.58 34.58
C TYR A 522 -12.34 2.77 33.58
N PHE A 523 -11.27 3.49 33.95
CA PHE A 523 -10.17 3.69 33.02
C PHE A 523 -9.24 2.47 32.87
N LEU A 524 -9.20 1.55 33.84
CA LEU A 524 -8.56 0.25 33.69
C LEU A 524 -9.30 -0.65 32.70
N GLU A 525 -10.63 -0.74 32.79
CA GLU A 525 -11.44 -1.44 31.80
C GLU A 525 -11.24 -0.84 30.40
N GLN A 526 -11.22 0.49 30.28
CA GLN A 526 -10.93 1.14 29.00
C GLN A 526 -9.53 0.80 28.43
N LEU A 527 -8.50 0.63 29.27
CA LEU A 527 -7.20 0.11 28.82
C LEU A 527 -7.29 -1.35 28.36
N ALA A 528 -8.06 -2.19 29.06
CA ALA A 528 -8.26 -3.59 28.71
C ALA A 528 -8.98 -3.76 27.36
N VAL A 529 -9.92 -2.87 27.01
CA VAL A 529 -10.51 -2.81 25.65
C VAL A 529 -9.62 -2.07 24.63
N GLY A 530 -8.33 -1.85 24.94
CA GLY A 530 -7.33 -1.35 23.99
C GLY A 530 -7.35 0.16 23.71
N ARG A 531 -8.00 0.99 24.54
CA ARG A 531 -8.02 2.45 24.36
C ARG A 531 -6.62 3.03 24.57
N ASP A 532 -6.05 3.67 23.54
CA ASP A 532 -4.74 4.34 23.61
C ASP A 532 -4.64 5.26 24.84
N LYS A 533 -3.64 5.01 25.70
CA LYS A 533 -3.34 5.76 26.95
C LYS A 533 -3.43 7.28 26.82
N ILE A 534 -3.06 7.83 25.67
CA ILE A 534 -3.07 9.27 25.42
C ILE A 534 -4.48 9.86 25.24
N LEU A 535 -5.49 9.06 24.87
CA LEU A 535 -6.90 9.46 24.95
C LEU A 535 -7.36 9.58 26.40
N ILE A 536 -7.02 8.60 27.25
CA ILE A 536 -7.38 8.63 28.68
C ILE A 536 -6.78 9.87 29.36
N LEU A 537 -5.48 10.13 29.13
CA LEU A 537 -4.81 11.33 29.64
C LEU A 537 -5.43 12.63 29.08
N ARG A 538 -5.87 12.66 27.81
CA ARG A 538 -6.62 13.78 27.22
C ARG A 538 -7.94 14.01 27.93
N ASP A 539 -8.69 12.95 28.18
CA ASP A 539 -10.05 13.03 28.67
C ASP A 539 -10.09 13.45 30.14
N LEU A 540 -9.11 13.02 30.94
CA LEU A 540 -8.87 13.55 32.28
C LEU A 540 -8.53 15.05 32.26
N ILE A 541 -7.53 15.47 31.47
CA ILE A 541 -7.11 16.89 31.39
C ILE A 541 -8.24 17.81 30.86
N ASN A 542 -9.03 17.34 29.87
CA ASN A 542 -10.09 18.12 29.24
C ASN A 542 -11.48 17.93 29.88
N SER A 543 -11.59 17.16 30.96
CA SER A 543 -12.81 17.05 31.78
C SER A 543 -13.18 18.41 32.42
N PRO A 544 -14.42 18.60 32.92
CA PRO A 544 -14.77 19.78 33.69
C PRO A 544 -13.85 19.97 34.92
N GLU A 545 -13.48 18.87 35.58
CA GLU A 545 -12.54 18.89 36.72
C GLU A 545 -11.14 19.35 36.29
N GLY A 546 -10.55 18.72 35.28
CA GLY A 546 -9.19 19.03 34.79
C GLY A 546 -9.03 20.46 34.30
N ARG A 547 -10.04 20.99 33.58
CA ARG A 547 -10.06 22.41 33.15
C ARG A 547 -10.03 23.38 34.34
N SER A 548 -10.64 23.04 35.47
CA SER A 548 -10.60 23.88 36.68
C SER A 548 -9.20 23.93 37.34
N LYS A 549 -8.44 22.84 37.27
CA LYS A 549 -7.16 22.67 37.99
C LYS A 549 -5.95 23.29 37.26
N LYS A 550 -6.06 23.61 35.96
CA LYS A 550 -5.00 24.25 35.12
C LYS A 550 -3.64 23.51 35.09
N THR A 551 -3.66 22.21 35.35
CA THR A 551 -2.52 21.28 35.26
C THR A 551 -1.92 21.26 33.84
N ARG A 552 -0.59 21.12 33.73
CA ARG A 552 0.14 21.11 32.44
C ARG A 552 1.22 20.03 32.37
N VAL A 553 0.90 18.90 31.75
CA VAL A 553 1.85 17.81 31.50
C VAL A 553 2.85 18.21 30.41
N LYS A 554 4.13 18.37 30.76
CA LYS A 554 5.19 18.77 29.82
C LYS A 554 5.35 17.75 28.67
N GLY A 555 5.10 18.22 27.45
CA GLY A 555 5.17 17.43 26.21
C GLY A 555 3.81 16.93 25.69
N PHE A 556 2.72 17.06 26.44
CA PHE A 556 1.40 16.51 26.07
C PHE A 556 0.91 17.00 24.71
N ASN A 557 0.94 18.30 24.43
CA ASN A 557 0.46 18.84 23.15
C ASN A 557 1.23 18.27 21.94
N LYS A 558 2.53 17.97 22.08
CA LYS A 558 3.36 17.39 21.00
C LYS A 558 3.04 15.91 20.81
N ALA A 559 2.83 15.15 21.88
CA ALA A 559 2.41 13.76 21.81
C ALA A 559 0.97 13.62 21.26
N TRP A 560 0.05 14.48 21.69
CA TRP A 560 -1.34 14.53 21.20
C TRP A 560 -1.41 14.90 19.72
N PHE A 561 -0.57 15.82 19.24
CA PHE A 561 -0.45 16.13 17.82
C PHE A 561 0.03 14.93 17.01
N LEU A 562 1.05 14.19 17.48
CA LEU A 562 1.53 12.97 16.83
C LEU A 562 0.46 11.87 16.79
N TYR A 563 -0.25 11.65 17.90
CA TYR A 563 -1.37 10.71 17.96
C TYR A 563 -2.50 11.09 16.98
N ARG A 564 -2.91 12.36 16.97
CA ARG A 564 -3.94 12.88 16.04
C ARG A 564 -3.49 12.80 14.58
N ARG A 565 -2.18 12.84 14.30
CA ARG A 565 -1.60 12.62 12.97
C ARG A 565 -1.52 11.13 12.58
N ARG A 566 -1.26 10.21 13.53
CA ARG A 566 -1.35 8.76 13.29
C ARG A 566 -2.77 8.36 12.91
N ASN A 567 -3.75 8.87 13.65
CA ASN A 567 -5.17 8.54 13.49
C ASN A 567 -5.92 9.60 12.65
N TRP A 568 -5.28 10.18 11.62
CA TRP A 568 -5.88 11.23 10.77
C TRP A 568 -6.70 10.62 9.61
N PRO A 569 -7.95 11.07 9.33
CA PRO A 569 -8.88 10.37 8.42
C PRO A 569 -8.44 10.17 6.96
N VAL A 570 -7.41 10.87 6.49
CA VAL A 570 -6.91 10.75 5.11
C VAL A 570 -5.98 9.54 4.93
N ILE A 571 -5.24 9.14 5.98
CA ILE A 571 -4.46 7.89 5.96
C ILE A 571 -5.41 6.68 6.06
N SER A 572 -6.59 6.87 6.68
CA SER A 572 -7.65 5.86 6.75
C SER A 572 -8.26 5.48 5.39
N LEU A 573 -8.03 6.25 4.33
CA LEU A 573 -8.52 5.91 2.97
C LEU A 573 -7.60 4.89 2.26
N TYR A 574 -6.30 4.87 2.54
CA TYR A 574 -5.36 3.97 1.85
C TYR A 574 -5.45 2.51 2.33
N PHE A 575 -5.97 2.27 3.53
CA PHE A 575 -6.19 0.94 4.09
C PHE A 575 -7.64 0.42 3.98
N ARG A 576 -8.56 1.19 3.39
CA ARG A 576 -9.98 0.81 3.28
C ARG A 576 -10.40 0.28 1.90
N THR A 577 -9.50 0.30 0.93
CA THR A 577 -9.71 -0.22 -0.45
C THR A 577 -8.98 -1.53 -0.75
N VAL A 578 -8.43 -2.19 0.28
CA VAL A 578 -8.03 -3.62 0.22
C VAL A 578 -9.10 -4.52 0.88
N TYR A 579 -10.04 -3.92 1.62
CA TYR A 579 -11.37 -4.50 1.82
C TYR A 579 -12.21 -4.31 0.52
N GLU A 580 -13.23 -5.16 0.35
CA GLU A 580 -14.26 -5.04 -0.69
C GLU A 580 -13.87 -5.27 -2.17
N LYS A 581 -12.93 -6.19 -2.44
CA LYS A 581 -13.06 -7.01 -3.68
C LYS A 581 -12.69 -8.49 -3.59
N LYS A 582 -13.09 -9.15 -2.49
CA LYS A 582 -13.24 -10.61 -2.46
C LYS A 582 -14.48 -11.07 -1.65
N ASN A 583 -15.50 -11.47 -2.40
CA ASN A 583 -16.56 -12.43 -2.05
C ASN A 583 -17.37 -12.20 -0.77
N SER A 584 -18.40 -11.37 -0.88
CA SER A 584 -19.71 -11.69 -0.31
C SER A 584 -20.28 -12.96 -0.97
N LYS A 585 -20.11 -14.14 -0.34
CA LYS A 585 -20.85 -15.35 -0.73
C LYS A 585 -20.98 -16.37 0.41
N ILE A 586 -21.98 -16.16 1.27
CA ILE A 586 -22.86 -17.15 1.92
C ILE A 586 -23.86 -16.35 2.76
N LYS A 587 -25.16 -16.65 2.64
CA LYS A 587 -26.22 -15.99 3.38
C LYS A 587 -27.30 -17.01 3.75
N GLN A 588 -27.12 -17.74 4.86
CA GLN A 588 -28.23 -18.41 5.56
C GLN A 588 -27.84 -18.89 6.97
N GLN A 589 -28.60 -18.39 7.95
CA GLN A 589 -29.13 -19.09 9.14
C GLN A 589 -28.22 -19.66 10.25
N THR A 590 -28.91 -19.89 11.38
CA THR A 590 -28.57 -20.66 12.59
C THR A 590 -27.44 -20.19 13.51
N LEU A 591 -27.81 -19.98 14.78
CA LEU A 591 -26.90 -19.98 15.93
C LEU A 591 -26.70 -21.42 16.42
N SER A 592 -25.48 -21.82 16.73
CA SER A 592 -25.13 -22.75 17.83
C SER A 592 -23.61 -22.73 18.04
N PRO A 593 -23.09 -22.81 19.28
CA PRO A 593 -21.68 -23.14 19.53
C PRO A 593 -21.47 -24.66 19.47
N ASP A 594 -20.31 -25.12 18.98
CA ASP A 594 -19.33 -25.94 19.73
C ASP A 594 -18.22 -26.54 18.83
N ASN A 595 -17.25 -27.21 19.47
CA ASN A 595 -16.19 -28.07 18.94
C ASN A 595 -14.93 -27.42 18.32
N THR A 596 -13.89 -27.47 19.14
CA THR A 596 -12.45 -27.49 18.84
C THR A 596 -12.01 -28.47 17.75
N SER A 597 -10.98 -28.12 16.97
CA SER A 597 -9.81 -29.00 16.74
C SER A 597 -8.64 -28.29 16.03
N LYS A 598 -7.46 -28.94 16.07
CA LYS A 598 -6.15 -28.50 15.51
C LYS A 598 -6.15 -28.50 13.97
N VAL A 599 -5.56 -27.54 13.24
CA VAL A 599 -4.14 -27.06 13.15
C VAL A 599 -3.26 -27.96 12.26
N GLU A 600 -2.65 -27.32 11.24
CA GLU A 600 -1.56 -27.81 10.35
C GLU A 600 -1.92 -28.98 9.37
N PHE A 601 -1.27 -29.19 8.22
CA PHE A 601 -0.12 -28.53 7.56
C PHE A 601 -0.24 -28.65 6.02
N GLU A 602 0.24 -27.68 5.23
CA GLU A 602 1.01 -27.87 3.98
C GLU A 602 1.38 -26.52 3.32
N LEU A 603 2.68 -26.27 3.12
CA LEU A 603 3.23 -25.00 2.61
C LEU A 603 4.26 -25.19 1.49
N ASP A 604 4.17 -26.28 0.73
CA ASP A 604 5.13 -26.66 -0.33
C ASP A 604 4.82 -26.10 -1.73
N HIS A 605 3.99 -25.05 -1.82
CA HIS A 605 3.69 -24.32 -3.06
C HIS A 605 4.08 -22.82 -3.00
N LEU A 606 4.90 -22.40 -2.01
CA LEU A 606 5.38 -21.01 -1.89
C LEU A 606 6.88 -20.88 -2.16
N SER A 607 7.26 -19.79 -2.81
CA SER A 607 8.64 -19.46 -3.19
C SER A 607 9.54 -19.16 -1.99
N GLU A 608 10.87 -19.18 -2.22
CA GLU A 608 11.85 -18.77 -1.20
C GLU A 608 11.61 -17.35 -0.67
N HIS A 609 11.12 -16.43 -1.52
CA HIS A 609 10.85 -15.06 -1.12
C HIS A 609 9.67 -14.97 -0.14
N GLU A 610 8.61 -15.76 -0.36
CA GLU A 610 7.46 -15.84 0.54
C GLU A 610 7.80 -16.55 1.86
N ARG A 611 8.60 -17.62 1.80
CA ARG A 611 9.17 -18.26 3.00
C ARG A 611 10.05 -17.28 3.79
N HIS A 612 10.83 -16.43 3.11
CA HIS A 612 11.64 -15.38 3.74
C HIS A 612 10.76 -14.31 4.42
N VAL A 613 9.71 -13.82 3.74
CA VAL A 613 8.77 -12.84 4.32
C VAL A 613 8.07 -13.40 5.57
N PHE A 614 7.67 -14.68 5.57
CA PHE A 614 7.06 -15.32 6.73
C PHE A 614 8.03 -15.41 7.93
N TYR A 615 9.30 -15.75 7.68
CA TYR A 615 10.34 -15.76 8.72
C TYR A 615 10.71 -14.35 9.22
N GLN A 616 10.66 -13.32 8.38
CA GLN A 616 10.85 -11.93 8.80
C GLN A 616 9.68 -11.43 9.65
N PHE A 617 8.43 -11.72 9.28
CA PHE A 617 7.25 -11.33 10.05
C PHE A 617 7.26 -11.93 11.46
N LYS A 618 7.69 -13.19 11.60
CA LYS A 618 7.83 -13.85 12.90
C LYS A 618 8.95 -13.25 13.78
N LYS A 619 9.95 -12.59 13.18
CA LYS A 619 11.02 -11.87 13.91
C LYS A 619 10.63 -10.45 14.38
N CYS A 620 9.55 -9.88 13.86
CA CYS A 620 9.10 -8.52 14.23
C CYS A 620 8.09 -8.48 15.39
N ILE A 621 7.75 -9.63 16.00
CA ILE A 621 6.79 -9.71 17.11
C ILE A 621 7.51 -9.88 18.48
N ASP A 622 8.70 -10.47 18.52
CA ASP A 622 9.48 -10.71 19.75
C ASP A 622 10.54 -9.63 20.08
N VAL A 623 10.15 -8.34 20.03
CA VAL A 623 10.90 -7.25 20.71
C VAL A 623 9.91 -6.29 21.41
N GLY A 624 9.04 -6.85 22.26
CA GLY A 624 7.98 -6.14 22.98
C GLY A 624 8.20 -6.01 24.49
N ALA A 625 9.46 -5.94 24.96
CA ALA A 625 9.82 -6.08 26.37
C ALA A 625 10.36 -4.79 27.02
N CYS A 626 9.53 -3.75 27.10
CA CYS A 626 9.47 -2.68 28.13
C CYS A 626 8.46 -1.57 27.77
#